data_AF-A0A2G6IW34-F1
#
_entry.id   AF-A0A2G6IW34-F1
#
_cell.length_a   1.000
_cell.length_b   1.000
_cell.length_c   1.000
_cell.angle_alpha   90.00
_cell.angle_beta   90.00
_cell.angle_gamma   90.00
#
_symmetry.space_group_name_H-M   'P 1'
#
loop_
_entity.id
_entity.type
_entity.pdbx_description
1 polymer ?
#
loop_
_entity_poly.entity_id
_entity_poly.type
_entity_poly.pdbx_seq_one_letter_code
_entity_poly.pdbx_strand_id
1 'polypeptide(L)'
;MSEEQKLKYGRRDPFSGARWVHVTREMAHAHPKGQLNWALVGVACLLFFVAGQRLWMASQQLGPVWGLLMSVIPLFCAVLVLMRAPIARTLLIILGGMTIYSTVRAGIGGGFPALVELLVILGITIWMWEGERPNLAYGYRYRSYKDDDEVRTQSGDQSEGDGS
;
A
#
# COMPACT_ATOMS: atom_id res chain seq x y z
N MET A 1 26.89 -7.71 -18.30
CA MET A 1 26.35 -8.11 -16.97
C MET A 1 24.90 -8.55 -17.21
N SER A 2 24.54 -9.79 -17.54
CA SER A 2 24.87 -11.11 -16.96
C SER A 2 24.57 -11.19 -15.46
N GLU A 3 23.28 -11.11 -15.15
CA GLU A 3 22.59 -11.85 -14.08
C GLU A 3 21.11 -11.81 -14.47
N GLU A 4 20.56 -12.92 -14.96
CA GLU A 4 19.12 -13.16 -14.85
C GLU A 4 18.75 -13.00 -13.38
N GLN A 5 18.27 -11.82 -12.98
CA GLN A 5 17.68 -11.62 -11.66
C GLN A 5 16.53 -12.61 -11.57
N LYS A 6 16.77 -13.75 -10.90
CA LYS A 6 15.83 -14.87 -10.77
C LYS A 6 14.52 -14.36 -10.18
N LEU A 7 13.60 -13.95 -11.05
CA LEU A 7 12.23 -13.62 -10.70
C LEU A 7 11.65 -14.89 -10.07
N LYS A 8 11.33 -14.81 -8.78
CA LYS A 8 10.68 -15.91 -8.09
C LYS A 8 9.21 -15.85 -8.45
N TYR A 9 8.78 -16.85 -9.20
CA TYR A 9 7.40 -16.91 -9.65
C TYR A 9 6.57 -17.83 -8.75
N GLY A 10 5.46 -17.31 -8.24
CA GLY A 10 4.50 -18.06 -7.43
C GLY A 10 3.71 -19.11 -8.22
N ARG A 11 2.86 -19.87 -7.53
CA ARG A 11 1.90 -20.80 -8.16
C ARG A 11 0.91 -19.99 -9.00
N ARG A 12 0.62 -20.45 -10.22
CA ARG A 12 -0.35 -19.84 -11.13
C ARG A 12 -1.76 -20.14 -10.64
N ASP A 13 -2.62 -19.14 -10.63
CA ASP A 13 -4.04 -19.32 -10.33
C ASP A 13 -4.71 -20.06 -11.51
N PRO A 14 -5.37 -21.23 -11.27
CA PRO A 14 -6.03 -21.99 -12.33
C PRO A 14 -7.19 -21.26 -13.00
N PHE A 15 -7.83 -20.31 -12.32
CA PHE A 15 -9.05 -19.66 -12.79
C PHE A 15 -8.77 -18.34 -13.50
N SER A 16 -7.89 -17.50 -12.94
CA SER A 16 -7.54 -16.20 -13.51
C SER A 16 -6.31 -16.23 -14.42
N GLY A 17 -5.53 -17.32 -14.40
CA GLY A 17 -4.24 -17.43 -15.10
C GLY A 17 -3.15 -16.51 -14.53
N ALA A 18 -3.48 -15.71 -13.49
CA ALA A 18 -2.59 -14.74 -12.89
C ALA A 18 -1.50 -15.43 -12.05
N ARG A 19 -0.30 -14.85 -12.08
CA ARG A 19 0.86 -15.34 -11.32
C ARG A 19 1.51 -14.20 -10.55
N TRP A 20 1.73 -14.39 -9.26
CA TRP A 20 2.54 -13.46 -8.47
C TRP A 20 4.00 -13.60 -8.85
N VAL A 21 4.62 -12.50 -9.25
CA VAL A 21 6.05 -12.43 -9.59
C VAL A 21 6.73 -11.49 -8.62
N HIS A 22 7.76 -11.97 -7.94
CA HIS A 22 8.58 -11.18 -7.03
C HIS A 22 9.73 -10.54 -7.81
N VAL A 23 9.81 -9.22 -7.74
CA VAL A 23 10.86 -8.40 -8.35
C VAL A 23 11.84 -7.91 -7.30
N THR A 24 13.06 -7.61 -7.73
CA THR A 24 14.04 -6.91 -6.90
C THR A 24 13.56 -5.48 -6.61
N ARG A 25 14.03 -4.90 -5.50
CA ARG A 25 13.67 -3.54 -5.07
C ARG A 25 13.99 -2.51 -6.17
N GLU A 26 15.13 -2.63 -6.82
CA GLU A 26 15.57 -1.70 -7.87
C GLU A 26 14.63 -1.73 -9.09
N MET A 27 14.24 -2.92 -9.56
CA MET A 27 13.28 -3.06 -10.65
C MET A 27 11.88 -2.52 -10.28
N ALA A 28 11.42 -2.77 -9.06
CA ALA A 28 10.12 -2.31 -8.58
C ALA A 28 10.02 -0.78 -8.52
N HIS A 29 11.10 -0.11 -8.10
CA HIS A 29 11.16 1.35 -8.01
C HIS A 29 11.41 2.05 -9.36
N ALA A 30 12.08 1.37 -10.30
CA ALA A 30 12.27 1.88 -11.67
C ALA A 30 10.99 1.83 -12.52
N HIS A 31 10.06 0.92 -12.18
CA HIS A 31 8.81 0.77 -12.92
C HIS A 31 7.85 1.95 -12.67
N PRO A 32 7.20 2.53 -13.69
CA PRO A 32 6.32 3.70 -13.54
C PRO A 32 5.14 3.45 -12.58
N LYS A 33 4.65 2.20 -12.49
CA LYS A 33 3.61 1.81 -11.52
C LYS A 33 4.10 1.71 -10.05
N GLY A 34 5.41 1.71 -9.81
CA GLY A 34 6.04 1.71 -8.48
C GLY A 34 6.49 3.10 -8.01
N GLN A 35 6.24 4.14 -8.83
CA GLN A 35 6.49 5.53 -8.47
C GLN A 35 5.39 6.09 -7.57
N LEU A 36 5.73 7.16 -6.84
CA LEU A 36 4.78 7.87 -6.00
C LEU A 36 3.73 8.55 -6.89
N ASN A 37 2.47 8.14 -6.76
CA ASN A 37 1.36 8.69 -7.53
C ASN A 37 0.49 9.59 -6.64
N TRP A 38 -0.26 10.50 -7.25
CA TRP A 38 -1.27 11.35 -6.62
C TRP A 38 -2.21 10.60 -5.69
N ALA A 39 -2.56 9.34 -5.98
CA ALA A 39 -3.35 8.52 -5.05
C ALA A 39 -2.63 8.26 -3.71
N LEU A 40 -1.33 7.92 -3.75
CA LEU A 40 -0.52 7.72 -2.54
C LEU A 40 -0.27 9.05 -1.81
N VAL A 41 -0.10 10.14 -2.56
CA VAL A 41 -0.01 11.49 -1.98
C VAL A 41 -1.33 11.85 -1.29
N GLY A 42 -2.47 11.56 -1.90
CA GLY A 42 -3.80 11.77 -1.32
C GLY A 42 -3.99 10.99 -0.02
N VAL A 43 -3.57 9.72 0.01
CA VAL A 43 -3.55 8.91 1.24
C VAL A 43 -2.67 9.55 2.31
N ALA A 44 -1.46 9.99 1.97
CA ALA A 44 -0.58 10.67 2.92
C ALA A 44 -1.19 11.97 3.45
N CYS A 45 -1.76 12.81 2.57
CA CYS A 45 -2.46 14.04 2.95
C CYS A 45 -3.62 13.76 3.91
N LEU A 46 -4.40 12.72 3.65
CA LEU A 46 -5.50 12.31 4.52
C LEU A 46 -4.99 11.85 5.89
N LEU A 47 -3.92 11.06 5.92
CA LEU A 47 -3.29 10.65 7.18
C LEU A 47 -2.73 11.84 7.97
N PHE A 48 -2.14 12.84 7.30
CA PHE A 48 -1.73 14.09 7.92
C PHE A 48 -2.91 14.87 8.49
N PHE A 49 -4.03 14.93 7.75
CA PHE A 49 -5.25 15.57 8.23
C PHE A 49 -5.81 14.87 9.48
N VAL A 50 -5.88 13.54 9.48
CA VAL A 50 -6.29 12.74 10.65
C VAL A 50 -5.37 12.98 11.83
N ALA A 51 -4.04 13.00 11.61
CA ALA A 51 -3.07 13.31 12.65
C ALA A 51 -3.29 14.71 13.25
N GLY A 52 -3.47 15.72 12.40
CA GLY A 52 -3.74 17.10 12.82
C GLY A 52 -5.04 17.24 13.59
N GLN A 53 -6.11 16.59 13.13
CA GLN A 53 -7.40 16.59 13.82
C GLN A 53 -7.33 15.92 15.19
N ARG A 54 -6.60 14.80 15.31
CA ARG A 54 -6.38 14.13 16.61
C ARG A 54 -5.53 14.98 17.55
N LEU A 55 -4.50 15.65 17.03
CA LEU A 55 -3.66 16.55 17.81
C LEU A 55 -4.46 17.77 18.31
N TRP A 56 -5.33 18.33 17.47
CA TRP A 56 -6.25 19.41 17.86
C TRP A 56 -7.24 18.96 18.94
N MET A 57 -7.83 17.77 18.83
CA MET A 57 -8.70 17.26 19.89
C MET A 57 -7.93 16.99 21.19
N ALA A 58 -6.69 16.50 21.08
CA ALA A 58 -5.80 16.28 22.22
C ALA A 58 -5.42 17.57 22.95
N SER A 59 -5.36 18.72 22.26
CA SER A 59 -5.12 20.02 22.92
C SER A 59 -6.35 20.56 23.66
N GLN A 60 -7.56 20.16 23.26
CA GLN A 60 -8.82 20.61 23.85
C GLN A 60 -9.28 19.75 25.05
N GLN A 61 -8.89 18.47 25.09
CA GLN A 61 -9.25 17.54 26.15
C GLN A 61 -8.02 17.25 27.03
N LEU A 62 -8.15 17.41 28.35
CA LEU A 62 -7.10 17.24 29.38
C LEU A 62 -6.59 15.78 29.53
N GLY A 63 -6.02 15.23 28.46
CA GLY A 63 -5.44 13.89 28.40
C GLY A 63 -4.29 13.84 27.38
N PRO A 64 -3.18 14.57 27.62
CA PRO A 64 -2.20 14.92 26.59
C PRO A 64 -1.47 13.71 26.00
N VAL A 65 -1.19 12.68 26.81
CA VAL A 65 -0.34 11.55 26.40
C VAL A 65 -1.05 10.64 25.40
N TRP A 66 -2.31 10.28 25.65
CA TRP A 66 -3.06 9.38 24.77
C TRP A 66 -3.42 10.03 23.44
N GLY A 67 -3.82 11.31 23.48
CA GLY A 67 -4.09 12.10 22.28
C GLY A 67 -2.83 12.32 21.41
N LEU A 68 -1.68 12.61 22.04
CA LEU A 68 -0.39 12.67 21.34
C LEU A 68 -0.04 11.34 20.68
N LEU A 69 -0.10 10.23 21.41
CA LEU A 69 0.20 8.90 20.87
C LEU A 69 -0.67 8.56 19.65
N MET A 70 -1.97 8.86 19.73
CA MET A 70 -2.94 8.62 18.67
C MET A 70 -2.75 9.52 17.44
N SER A 71 -2.05 10.65 17.58
CA SER A 71 -1.73 11.59 16.50
C SER A 71 -0.38 11.29 15.83
N VAL A 72 0.61 10.78 16.59
CA VAL A 72 1.95 10.45 16.07
C VAL A 72 1.90 9.28 15.10
N ILE A 73 1.09 8.25 15.38
CA ILE A 73 1.00 7.05 14.55
C ILE A 73 0.53 7.34 13.11
N PRO A 74 -0.60 8.04 12.88
CA PRO A 74 -1.01 8.39 11.51
C PRO A 74 0.00 9.30 10.81
N LEU A 75 0.68 10.19 11.55
CA LEU A 75 1.73 11.06 11.00
C LEU A 75 2.93 10.24 10.53
N PHE A 76 3.40 9.30 11.35
CA PHE A 76 4.48 8.40 10.98
C PHE A 76 4.06 7.49 9.82
N CYS A 77 2.81 7.03 9.78
CA CYS A 77 2.24 6.28 8.66
C CYS A 77 2.28 7.09 7.37
N ALA A 78 1.88 8.37 7.41
CA ALA A 78 1.90 9.26 6.24
C ALA A 78 3.33 9.39 5.67
N VAL A 79 4.31 9.61 6.54
CA VAL A 79 5.73 9.69 6.15
C VAL A 79 6.20 8.39 5.52
N LEU A 80 5.88 7.24 6.13
CA LEU A 80 6.29 5.93 5.60
C LEU A 80 5.63 5.60 4.25
N VAL A 81 4.39 6.05 4.04
CA VAL A 81 3.71 5.97 2.74
C VAL A 81 4.47 6.82 1.71
N LEU A 82 4.86 8.05 2.02
CA LEU A 82 5.66 8.88 1.11
C LEU A 82 7.03 8.28 0.82
N MET A 83 7.67 7.69 1.83
CA MET A 83 8.97 7.00 1.70
C MET A 83 8.86 5.65 0.97
N ARG A 84 7.66 5.18 0.65
CA ARG A 84 7.40 3.85 0.07
C ARG A 84 7.97 2.71 0.92
N ALA A 85 7.97 2.86 2.23
CA ALA A 85 8.53 1.88 3.15
C ALA A 85 7.54 0.73 3.39
N PRO A 86 7.94 -0.56 3.30
CA PRO A 86 7.02 -1.70 3.43
C PRO A 86 6.32 -1.74 4.80
N ILE A 87 6.98 -1.20 5.83
CA ILE A 87 6.44 -1.08 7.19
C ILE A 87 5.21 -0.17 7.27
N ALA A 88 4.96 0.68 6.27
CA ALA A 88 3.75 1.50 6.16
C ALA A 88 2.48 0.63 6.19
N ARG A 89 2.49 -0.55 5.56
CA ARG A 89 1.34 -1.46 5.53
C ARG A 89 1.01 -2.00 6.91
N THR A 90 2.03 -2.46 7.63
CA THR A 90 1.87 -2.98 8.99
C THR A 90 1.36 -1.89 9.91
N LEU A 91 1.90 -0.67 9.78
CA LEU A 91 1.46 0.46 10.59
C LEU A 91 0.02 0.88 10.27
N LEU A 92 -0.40 0.79 9.01
CA LEU A 92 -1.77 1.08 8.61
C LEU A 92 -2.78 0.07 9.20
N ILE A 93 -2.41 -1.22 9.26
CA ILE A 93 -3.23 -2.24 9.95
C ILE A 93 -3.36 -1.92 11.44
N ILE A 94 -2.25 -1.55 12.09
CA ILE A 94 -2.25 -1.14 13.51
C ILE A 94 -3.17 0.08 13.69
N LEU A 95 -3.04 1.10 12.82
CA LEU A 95 -3.88 2.29 12.84
C LEU A 95 -5.37 1.95 12.64
N GLY A 96 -5.68 1.03 11.72
CA GLY A 96 -7.04 0.52 11.51
C GLY A 96 -7.60 -0.14 12.77
N GLY A 97 -6.82 -1.04 13.40
CA GLY A 97 -7.21 -1.69 14.66
C GLY A 97 -7.43 -0.71 15.81
N MET A 98 -6.55 0.29 15.94
CA MET A 98 -6.72 1.36 16.94
C MET A 98 -7.96 2.21 16.69
N THR A 99 -8.26 2.51 15.42
CA THR A 99 -9.45 3.27 15.03
C THR A 99 -10.72 2.50 15.30
N ILE A 100 -10.74 1.18 15.02
CA ILE A 100 -11.84 0.29 15.42
C ILE A 100 -12.03 0.35 16.94
N TYR A 101 -10.95 0.15 17.70
CA TYR A 101 -11.00 0.15 19.16
C TYR A 101 -11.53 1.49 19.71
N SER A 102 -11.05 2.63 19.19
CA SER A 102 -11.53 3.94 19.63
C SER A 102 -13.00 4.17 19.30
N THR A 103 -13.44 3.77 18.11
CA THR A 103 -14.84 3.92 17.67
C THR A 103 -15.77 3.04 18.51
N VAL A 104 -15.37 1.79 18.79
CA VAL A 104 -16.14 0.89 19.68
C VAL A 104 -16.18 1.43 21.10
N ARG A 105 -15.05 1.91 21.65
CA ARG A 105 -14.98 2.46 23.01
C ARG A 105 -15.79 3.74 23.17
N ALA A 106 -15.84 4.60 22.15
CA ALA A 106 -16.69 5.79 22.14
C ALA A 106 -18.19 5.46 22.03
N GLY A 107 -18.54 4.23 21.63
CA GLY A 107 -19.92 3.81 21.35
C GLY A 107 -20.55 4.61 20.21
N ILE A 108 -21.89 4.57 20.12
CA ILE A 108 -22.68 5.40 19.17
C ILE A 108 -22.47 6.91 19.45
N GLY A 109 -21.97 7.27 20.64
CA GLY A 109 -21.60 8.64 21.02
C GLY A 109 -20.36 9.21 20.31
N GLY A 110 -19.56 8.37 19.64
CA GLY A 110 -18.46 8.84 18.76
C GLY A 110 -18.95 9.58 17.50
N GLY A 111 -20.25 9.46 17.20
CA GLY A 111 -20.90 10.17 16.11
C GLY A 111 -20.55 9.65 14.71
N PHE A 112 -21.30 10.14 13.72
CA PHE A 112 -21.08 9.85 12.30
C PHE A 112 -19.63 10.09 11.81
N PRO A 113 -18.88 11.12 12.28
CA PRO A 113 -17.52 11.35 11.82
C PRO A 113 -16.54 10.19 12.12
N ALA A 114 -16.63 9.58 13.31
CA ALA A 114 -15.74 8.47 13.69
C ALA A 114 -15.99 7.21 12.85
N LEU A 115 -17.24 6.99 12.40
CA LEU A 115 -17.58 5.90 11.50
C LEU A 115 -17.05 6.15 10.09
N VAL A 116 -17.14 7.39 9.60
CA VAL A 116 -16.57 7.77 8.29
C VAL A 116 -15.05 7.58 8.30
N GLU A 117 -14.36 8.06 9.33
CA GLU A 117 -12.91 7.87 9.48
C GLU A 117 -12.54 6.38 9.46
N LEU A 118 -13.27 5.54 10.20
CA LEU A 118 -13.06 4.10 10.21
C LEU A 118 -13.22 3.48 8.82
N LEU A 119 -14.31 3.80 8.11
CA LEU A 119 -14.56 3.26 6.77
C LEU A 119 -13.49 3.68 5.77
N VAL A 120 -13.04 4.94 5.86
CA VAL A 120 -11.97 5.46 5.00
C VAL A 120 -10.64 4.75 5.29
N ILE A 121 -10.23 4.63 6.55
CA ILE A 121 -8.96 3.95 6.92
C ILE A 121 -9.02 2.47 6.51
N LEU A 122 -10.16 1.81 6.70
CA LEU A 122 -10.34 0.42 6.28
C LEU A 122 -10.25 0.28 4.76
N GLY A 123 -10.91 1.18 4.01
CA GLY A 123 -10.85 1.21 2.56
C GLY A 123 -9.42 1.42 2.03
N ILE A 124 -8.66 2.34 2.65
CA ILE A 124 -7.25 2.56 2.32
C ILE A 124 -6.42 1.31 2.65
N THR A 125 -6.69 0.63 3.76
CA THR A 125 -5.98 -0.59 4.16
C THR A 125 -6.18 -1.71 3.14
N ILE A 126 -7.43 -1.95 2.74
CA ILE A 126 -7.77 -2.93 1.71
C ILE A 126 -7.11 -2.56 0.38
N TRP A 127 -7.21 -1.29 -0.02
CA TRP A 127 -6.61 -0.79 -1.26
C TRP A 127 -5.08 -0.94 -1.27
N MET A 128 -4.41 -0.67 -0.14
CA MET A 128 -2.96 -0.86 -0.02
C MET A 128 -2.52 -2.33 -0.07
N TRP A 129 -3.43 -3.27 0.23
CA TRP A 129 -3.14 -4.69 0.22
C TRP A 129 -3.45 -5.35 -1.12
N GLU A 130 -4.58 -5.03 -1.75
CA GLU A 130 -5.02 -5.65 -3.00
C GLU A 130 -4.52 -4.87 -4.24
N GLY A 131 -4.30 -3.56 -4.11
CA GLY A 131 -3.91 -2.72 -5.22
C GLY A 131 -2.57 -3.13 -5.84
N GLU A 132 -2.55 -3.29 -7.16
CA GLU A 132 -1.33 -3.64 -7.93
C GLU A 132 -0.18 -2.65 -7.67
N ARG A 133 -0.50 -1.35 -7.60
CA ARG A 133 0.49 -0.28 -7.45
C ARG A 133 1.12 -0.26 -6.05
N PRO A 134 0.34 -0.28 -4.96
CA PRO A 134 0.90 -0.56 -3.64
C PRO A 134 1.70 -1.86 -3.60
N ASN A 135 1.23 -2.94 -4.21
CA ASN A 135 1.94 -4.24 -4.22
C ASN A 135 3.30 -4.18 -4.89
N LEU A 136 3.43 -3.42 -5.96
CA LEU A 136 4.72 -3.19 -6.59
C LEU A 136 5.63 -2.30 -5.73
N ALA A 137 5.10 -1.18 -5.21
CA ALA A 137 5.89 -0.19 -4.46
C ALA A 137 6.36 -0.68 -3.08
N TYR A 138 5.59 -1.54 -2.41
CA TYR A 138 5.83 -1.95 -1.03
C TYR A 138 6.00 -3.46 -0.85
N GLY A 139 5.33 -4.26 -1.67
CA GLY A 139 5.34 -5.72 -1.59
C GLY A 139 6.40 -6.37 -2.48
N TYR A 140 7.02 -5.58 -3.38
CA TYR A 140 7.92 -6.05 -4.42
C TYR A 140 7.33 -7.21 -5.25
N ARG A 141 6.01 -7.19 -5.46
CA ARG A 141 5.25 -8.23 -6.16
C ARG A 141 4.29 -7.60 -7.16
N TYR A 142 4.19 -8.19 -8.34
CA TYR A 142 3.14 -7.86 -9.32
C TYR A 142 2.42 -9.12 -9.80
N ARG A 143 1.20 -8.95 -10.32
CA ARG A 143 0.47 -10.03 -11.00
C ARG A 143 0.83 -9.98 -12.49
N SER A 144 1.40 -11.07 -13.02
CA SER A 144 1.53 -11.32 -14.47
C SER A 144 0.28 -12.04 -14.96
N TYR A 145 -0.25 -11.63 -16.10
CA TYR A 145 -1.40 -12.27 -16.76
C TYR A 145 -0.95 -13.06 -17.99
N LYS A 146 -1.76 -14.03 -18.43
CA LYS A 146 -1.40 -15.00 -19.48
C LYS A 146 -1.01 -14.35 -20.81
N ASP A 147 -1.70 -13.28 -21.19
CA ASP A 147 -1.49 -12.61 -22.49
C ASP A 147 -0.11 -11.93 -22.58
N ASP A 148 0.43 -11.45 -21.45
CA ASP A 148 1.73 -10.79 -21.40
C ASP A 148 2.89 -11.79 -21.59
N ASP A 149 2.71 -13.04 -21.11
CA ASP A 149 3.73 -14.09 -21.22
C ASP A 149 3.82 -14.63 -22.67
N GLU A 150 2.69 -14.75 -23.37
CA GLU A 150 2.64 -15.23 -24.77
C GLU A 150 3.32 -14.22 -25.73
N VAL A 151 3.08 -12.92 -25.54
CA VAL A 151 3.73 -11.84 -26.32
C VAL A 151 5.24 -11.79 -26.11
N ARG A 152 5.72 -12.06 -24.87
CA ARG A 152 7.15 -12.08 -24.56
C ARG A 152 7.86 -13.31 -25.14
N THR A 153 7.16 -14.42 -25.25
CA THR A 153 7.69 -15.67 -25.83
C THR A 153 7.78 -15.55 -27.36
N GLN A 154 6.79 -14.92 -28.01
CA GLN A 154 6.81 -14.69 -29.47
C GLN A 154 7.87 -13.65 -29.92
N SER A 155 8.16 -12.64 -29.08
CA SER A 155 9.17 -11.61 -29.40
C SER A 155 10.61 -12.08 -29.18
N GLY A 156 10.85 -13.10 -28.34
CA GLY A 156 12.15 -13.75 -28.24
C GLY A 156 12.47 -14.61 -29.47
N ASP A 157 11.48 -15.36 -29.96
CA ASP A 157 11.60 -16.31 -31.08
C ASP A 157 11.81 -15.60 -32.44
N GLN A 158 11.31 -14.38 -32.62
CA GLN A 158 11.52 -13.60 -33.84
C GLN A 158 12.93 -13.00 -33.98
N SER A 159 13.74 -12.99 -32.92
CA SER A 159 15.10 -12.41 -32.96
C SER A 159 16.21 -13.39 -33.32
N GLU A 160 15.92 -14.70 -33.34
CA GLU A 160 16.87 -15.75 -33.76
C GLU A 160 16.73 -16.13 -35.25
N GLY A 161 15.76 -15.55 -35.98
CA GLY A 161 15.45 -15.92 -37.37
C GLY A 161 16.09 -15.08 -38.47
N ASP A 162 16.77 -13.97 -38.17
CA ASP A 162 17.19 -12.98 -39.18
C ASP A 162 18.71 -12.78 -39.27
N GLY A 163 19.47 -13.84 -38.97
CA GLY A 163 20.92 -13.91 -39.14
C GLY A 163 21.31 -15.10 -40.01
N SER A 164 20.87 -15.10 -41.27
CA SER A 164 21.37 -16.01 -42.32
C SER A 164 22.31 -15.27 -43.25
#